data_AF-A0A382B6I3-F1
#
_entry.id   AF-A0A382B6I3-F1
#
_cell.length_a   1.000
_cell.length_b   1.000
_cell.length_c   1.000
_cell.angle_alpha   90.00
_cell.angle_beta   90.00
_cell.angle_gamma   90.00
#
_symmetry.space_group_name_H-M   'P 1'
#
loop_
_entity.id
_entity.type
_entity.pdbx_description
1 polymer ?
#
loop_
_entity_poly.entity_id
_entity_poly.type
_entity_poly.pdbx_seq_one_letter_code
_entity_poly.pdbx_strand_id
1 'polypeptide(L)'
;MFERAFTFLNKFWPQAIILSSLVILSSLFFPSGESLIYSYQLNDIPREPIIAPFTFPILKSEEKFKMDLEEALRLEPFVFKRNTEFVKKWTNSLENFFLLSEDIRKTKDKYLQSKDLVYRYRHDENYNIVLRDFKADSIKLSQLNLDIENKYSISIKEIPWGSFLDVEYQTGPQYELNEFEKTIIQICRNRWAEGIYDIPKMDIISDKTMIHQGKVPVLANTDEYHDLESAWIRAK
;
A
#
# COMPACT_ATOMS: atom_id res chain seq x y z
N MET A 1 63.07 -76.98 -30.49
CA MET A 1 61.69 -76.72 -30.01
C MET A 1 60.91 -75.79 -30.95
N PHE A 2 61.56 -74.79 -31.56
CA PHE A 2 60.95 -73.86 -32.52
C PHE A 2 60.49 -74.49 -33.86
N GLU A 3 61.22 -75.44 -34.44
CA GLU A 3 60.78 -76.09 -35.71
C GLU A 3 59.49 -76.91 -35.55
N ARG A 4 59.28 -77.53 -34.39
CA ARG A 4 58.02 -78.23 -34.06
C ARG A 4 56.85 -77.25 -33.89
N ALA A 5 57.10 -76.05 -33.35
CA ALA A 5 56.07 -75.03 -33.22
C ALA A 5 55.65 -74.46 -34.59
N PHE A 6 56.60 -74.27 -35.51
CA PHE A 6 56.31 -73.77 -36.86
C PHE A 6 55.54 -74.79 -37.72
N THR A 7 55.93 -76.07 -37.65
CA THR A 7 55.22 -77.15 -38.34
C THR A 7 53.83 -77.38 -37.75
N PHE A 8 53.64 -77.20 -36.44
CA PHE A 8 52.34 -77.24 -35.80
C PHE A 8 51.47 -76.04 -36.22
N LEU A 9 52.01 -74.81 -36.20
CA LEU A 9 51.29 -73.62 -36.67
C LEU A 9 50.86 -73.75 -38.13
N ASN A 10 51.74 -74.21 -39.02
CA ASN A 10 51.43 -74.36 -40.44
C ASN A 10 50.38 -75.46 -40.69
N LYS A 11 50.39 -76.52 -39.88
CA LYS A 11 49.40 -77.61 -39.97
C LYS A 11 48.02 -77.20 -39.46
N PHE A 12 47.95 -76.31 -38.47
CA PHE A 12 46.69 -75.90 -37.82
C PHE A 12 46.24 -74.45 -38.11
N TRP A 13 46.91 -73.75 -39.03
CA TRP A 13 46.59 -72.38 -39.42
C TRP A 13 45.16 -72.19 -39.93
N PRO A 14 44.56 -73.13 -40.71
CA PRO A 14 43.17 -73.00 -41.12
C PRO A 14 42.19 -73.01 -39.93
N GLN A 15 42.43 -73.88 -38.92
CA GLN A 15 41.60 -73.87 -37.72
C GLN A 15 41.78 -72.59 -36.92
N ALA A 16 43.00 -72.05 -36.83
CA ALA A 16 43.27 -70.80 -36.13
C ALA A 16 42.53 -69.61 -36.78
N ILE A 17 42.48 -69.54 -38.10
CA ILE A 17 41.73 -68.52 -38.84
C ILE A 17 40.23 -68.65 -38.58
N ILE A 18 39.68 -69.86 -38.66
CA ILE A 18 38.26 -70.10 -38.40
C ILE A 18 37.90 -69.69 -36.97
N LEU A 19 38.73 -70.05 -35.99
CA LEU A 19 38.46 -69.77 -34.58
C LEU A 19 38.60 -68.27 -34.27
N SER A 20 39.61 -67.60 -34.85
CA SER A 20 39.76 -66.15 -34.72
C SER A 20 38.62 -65.38 -35.41
N SER A 21 38.20 -65.82 -36.60
CA SER A 21 37.05 -65.26 -37.31
C SER A 21 35.77 -65.41 -36.49
N LEU A 22 35.55 -66.58 -35.89
CA LEU A 22 34.39 -66.84 -35.04
C LEU A 22 34.37 -65.91 -33.81
N VAL A 23 35.52 -65.70 -33.18
CA VAL A 23 35.66 -64.82 -32.00
C VAL A 23 35.38 -63.37 -32.36
N ILE A 24 35.87 -62.89 -33.51
CA ILE A 24 35.63 -61.52 -33.97
C ILE A 24 34.16 -61.32 -34.34
N LEU A 25 33.56 -62.26 -35.07
CA LEU A 25 32.15 -62.21 -35.43
C LEU A 25 31.26 -62.25 -34.19
N SER A 26 31.51 -63.14 -33.24
CA SER A 26 30.71 -63.20 -32.02
C SER A 26 30.81 -61.89 -31.23
N SER A 27 32.00 -61.28 -31.15
CA SER A 27 32.19 -59.99 -30.47
C SER A 27 31.37 -58.86 -31.09
N LEU A 28 31.14 -58.85 -32.40
CA LEU A 28 30.34 -57.82 -33.07
C LEU A 28 28.83 -57.98 -32.82
N PHE A 29 28.37 -59.19 -32.51
CA PHE A 29 26.97 -59.46 -32.17
C PHE A 29 26.63 -59.16 -30.71
N PHE A 30 27.62 -58.98 -29.83
CA PHE A 30 27.38 -58.54 -28.46
C PHE A 30 27.44 -57.00 -28.39
N PRO A 31 26.33 -56.31 -28.11
CA PRO A 31 26.31 -54.85 -28.00
C PRO A 31 27.21 -54.39 -26.84
N SER A 32 27.95 -53.30 -27.05
CA SER A 32 28.79 -52.68 -26.03
C SER A 32 27.97 -52.33 -24.78
N GLY A 33 28.49 -52.66 -23.59
CA GLY A 33 27.74 -52.71 -22.33
C GLY A 33 26.95 -51.46 -21.91
N GLU A 34 27.21 -50.29 -22.51
CA GLU A 34 26.46 -49.06 -22.22
C GLU A 34 24.98 -49.14 -22.58
N SER A 35 24.58 -49.89 -23.62
CA SER A 35 23.16 -50.02 -23.98
C SER A 35 22.36 -50.89 -23.00
N LEU A 36 23.04 -51.68 -22.15
CA LEU A 36 22.41 -52.50 -21.12
C LEU A 36 22.16 -51.71 -19.82
N ILE A 37 22.78 -50.55 -19.66
CA ILE A 37 22.67 -49.74 -18.43
C ILE A 37 21.31 -49.01 -18.36
N TYR A 38 20.67 -48.77 -19.51
CA TYR A 38 19.43 -47.98 -19.58
C TYR A 38 18.23 -48.71 -20.20
N SER A 39 18.32 -50.01 -20.47
CA SER A 39 17.19 -50.79 -21.00
C SER A 39 16.29 -51.33 -19.89
N TYR A 40 15.68 -50.47 -19.09
CA TYR A 40 14.66 -50.89 -18.13
C TYR A 40 13.34 -51.12 -18.86
N GLN A 41 12.76 -52.31 -18.70
CA GLN A 41 11.39 -52.59 -19.15
C GLN A 41 10.37 -52.21 -18.08
N LEU A 42 9.10 -52.10 -18.47
CA LEU A 42 8.02 -51.80 -17.54
C LEU A 42 7.97 -52.88 -16.45
N ASN A 43 8.15 -52.47 -15.18
CA ASN A 43 8.29 -53.29 -13.97
C ASN A 43 9.70 -53.80 -13.62
N ASP A 44 10.75 -53.37 -14.33
CA ASP A 44 12.12 -53.58 -13.85
C ASP A 44 12.43 -52.65 -12.67
N ILE A 45 13.10 -53.20 -11.66
CA ILE A 45 13.58 -52.43 -10.51
C ILE A 45 14.98 -51.91 -10.85
N PRO A 46 15.20 -50.58 -10.91
CA PRO A 46 16.49 -50.05 -11.28
C PRO A 46 17.54 -50.38 -10.22
N ARG A 47 18.76 -50.71 -10.67
CA ARG A 47 19.88 -51.07 -9.78
C ARG A 47 20.50 -49.84 -9.10
N GLU A 48 20.30 -48.68 -9.70
CA GLU A 48 20.71 -47.39 -9.16
C GLU A 48 19.47 -46.52 -8.96
N PRO A 49 19.41 -45.72 -7.89
CA PRO A 49 18.27 -44.85 -7.65
C PRO A 49 18.14 -43.87 -8.81
N ILE A 50 17.01 -43.90 -9.52
CA ILE A 50 16.67 -42.89 -10.52
C ILE A 50 16.29 -41.63 -9.74
N ILE A 51 17.27 -40.76 -9.51
CA ILE A 51 17.07 -39.48 -8.83
C ILE A 51 16.63 -38.47 -9.89
N ALA A 52 15.39 -37.99 -9.79
CA ALA A 52 14.98 -36.82 -10.56
C ALA A 52 15.95 -35.67 -10.25
N PRO A 53 16.40 -34.87 -11.24
CA PRO A 53 17.31 -33.75 -10.99
C PRO A 53 16.71 -32.72 -10.01
N PHE A 54 15.39 -32.77 -9.80
CA PHE A 54 14.70 -32.19 -8.67
C PHE A 54 13.38 -32.93 -8.43
N THR A 55 13.11 -33.34 -7.19
CA THR A 55 11.80 -33.79 -6.73
C THR A 55 11.37 -32.87 -5.60
N PHE A 56 10.38 -32.02 -5.85
CA PHE A 56 9.73 -31.25 -4.79
C PHE A 56 8.79 -32.17 -4.01
N PRO A 57 8.87 -32.25 -2.67
CA PRO A 57 7.95 -33.06 -1.90
C PRO A 57 6.55 -32.41 -1.91
N ILE A 58 5.61 -32.97 -2.69
CA ILE A 58 4.17 -32.72 -2.52
C ILE A 58 3.63 -33.72 -1.49
N LEU A 59 4.20 -33.70 -0.29
CA LEU A 59 3.66 -34.42 0.88
C LEU A 59 3.67 -33.50 2.11
N LYS A 60 3.35 -32.22 1.91
CA LYS A 60 2.95 -31.38 3.03
C LYS A 60 1.54 -31.80 3.41
N SER A 61 1.26 -31.93 4.70
CA SER A 61 -0.13 -31.97 5.17
C SER A 61 -0.83 -30.70 4.70
N GLU A 62 -2.14 -30.74 4.50
CA GLU A 62 -2.92 -29.55 4.13
C GLU A 62 -2.67 -28.39 5.11
N GLU A 63 -2.54 -28.72 6.40
CA GLU A 63 -2.19 -27.77 7.45
C GLU A 63 -0.82 -27.12 7.23
N LYS A 64 0.23 -27.91 6.98
CA LYS A 64 1.57 -27.38 6.71
C LYS A 64 1.60 -26.54 5.43
N PHE A 65 0.86 -26.95 4.40
CA PHE A 65 0.75 -26.18 3.17
C PHE A 65 0.08 -24.81 3.40
N LYS A 66 -1.00 -24.77 4.19
CA LYS A 66 -1.67 -23.52 4.56
C LYS A 66 -0.78 -22.61 5.41
N MET A 67 -0.07 -23.17 6.39
CA MET A 67 0.89 -22.41 7.21
C MET A 67 2.00 -21.80 6.34
N ASP A 68 2.58 -22.58 5.43
CA ASP A 68 3.64 -22.07 4.54
C ASP A 68 3.10 -20.98 3.60
N LEU A 69 1.84 -21.07 3.15
CA LEU A 69 1.17 -20.04 2.35
C LEU A 69 0.96 -18.76 3.16
N GLU A 70 0.44 -18.88 4.38
CA GLU A 70 0.24 -17.75 5.30
C GLU A 70 1.57 -17.07 5.65
N GLU A 71 2.61 -17.85 5.91
CA GLU A 71 3.96 -17.33 6.15
C GLU A 71 4.51 -16.60 4.92
N ALA A 72 4.36 -17.17 3.72
CA ALA A 72 4.79 -16.51 2.48
C ALA A 72 4.05 -15.18 2.26
N LEU A 73 2.73 -15.14 2.52
CA LEU A 73 1.94 -13.92 2.42
C LEU A 73 2.35 -12.86 3.47
N ARG A 74 2.69 -13.28 4.69
CA ARG A 74 3.17 -12.38 5.74
C ARG A 74 4.56 -11.80 5.43
N LEU A 75 5.43 -12.58 4.79
CA LEU A 75 6.78 -12.16 4.44
C LEU A 75 6.84 -11.22 3.23
N GLU A 76 5.89 -11.36 2.30
CA GLU A 76 5.80 -10.48 1.13
C GLU A 76 5.34 -9.08 1.57
N PRO A 77 6.15 -8.02 1.37
CA PRO A 77 5.83 -6.72 1.92
C PRO A 77 4.73 -6.01 1.13
N PHE A 78 3.75 -5.45 1.84
CA PHE A 78 2.71 -4.65 1.21
C PHE A 78 3.30 -3.32 0.71
N VAL A 79 2.98 -2.93 -0.52
CA VAL A 79 3.61 -1.78 -1.18
C VAL A 79 2.72 -0.55 -1.11
N PHE A 80 3.24 0.53 -0.53
CA PHE A 80 2.58 1.83 -0.46
C PHE A 80 3.40 2.90 -1.17
N LYS A 81 2.70 3.94 -1.64
CA LYS A 81 3.32 5.12 -2.25
C LYS A 81 3.00 6.35 -1.43
N ARG A 82 4.04 7.10 -1.02
CA ARG A 82 3.85 8.34 -0.28
C ARG A 82 3.14 9.38 -1.16
N ASN A 83 1.99 9.86 -0.71
CA ASN A 83 1.18 10.83 -1.44
C ASN A 83 1.38 12.24 -0.88
N THR A 84 2.38 12.96 -1.39
CA THR A 84 2.67 14.33 -0.97
C THR A 84 1.65 15.34 -1.50
N GLU A 85 1.05 15.06 -2.65
CA GLU A 85 -0.01 15.90 -3.23
C GLU A 85 -1.27 15.90 -2.37
N PHE A 86 -1.63 14.75 -1.79
CA PHE A 86 -2.71 14.63 -0.82
C PHE A 86 -2.49 15.54 0.39
N VAL A 87 -1.30 15.50 1.00
CA VAL A 87 -0.94 16.35 2.15
C VAL A 87 -1.10 17.83 1.79
N LYS A 88 -0.60 18.24 0.62
CA LYS A 88 -0.74 19.62 0.13
C LYS A 88 -2.20 20.01 -0.07
N LYS A 89 -2.98 19.15 -0.73
CA LYS A 89 -4.41 19.38 -1.00
C LYS A 89 -5.20 19.59 0.30
N TRP A 90 -4.98 18.74 1.30
CA TRP A 90 -5.69 18.84 2.57
C TRP A 90 -5.22 20.01 3.43
N THR A 91 -3.93 20.35 3.39
CA THR A 91 -3.42 21.58 4.03
C THR A 91 -4.12 22.80 3.46
N ASN A 92 -4.16 22.94 2.13
CA ASN A 92 -4.87 24.04 1.48
C ASN A 92 -6.37 24.05 1.79
N SER A 93 -6.99 22.88 1.94
CA SER A 93 -8.41 22.77 2.30
C SER A 93 -8.67 23.30 3.72
N LEU A 94 -7.80 22.97 4.67
CA LEU A 94 -7.84 23.49 6.05
C LEU A 94 -7.65 25.01 6.08
N GLU A 95 -6.64 25.55 5.39
CA GLU A 95 -6.41 27.00 5.30
C GLU A 95 -7.65 27.72 4.73
N ASN A 96 -8.23 27.19 3.65
CA ASN A 96 -9.46 27.75 3.08
C ASN A 96 -10.68 27.66 4.01
N PHE A 97 -10.75 26.61 4.85
CA PHE A 97 -11.80 26.50 5.88
C PHE A 97 -11.67 27.63 6.91
N PHE A 98 -10.45 27.91 7.37
CA PHE A 98 -10.20 28.97 8.33
C PHE A 98 -10.47 30.37 7.76
N LEU A 99 -10.06 30.62 6.51
CA LEU A 99 -10.40 31.88 5.81
C LEU A 99 -11.91 32.09 5.71
N LEU A 100 -12.65 31.06 5.29
CA LEU A 100 -14.12 31.13 5.18
C LEU A 100 -14.77 31.34 6.56
N SER A 101 -14.25 30.68 7.59
CA SER A 101 -14.72 30.85 8.97
C SER A 101 -14.49 32.28 9.48
N GLU A 102 -13.35 32.88 9.16
CA GLU A 102 -13.04 34.27 9.49
C GLU A 102 -13.99 35.24 8.79
N ASP A 103 -14.25 35.03 7.50
CA ASP A 103 -15.18 35.83 6.70
C ASP A 103 -16.61 35.75 7.23
N ILE A 104 -17.05 34.57 7.66
CA ILE A 104 -18.36 34.39 8.32
C ILE A 104 -18.41 35.20 9.62
N ARG A 105 -17.40 35.08 10.49
CA ARG A 105 -17.34 35.82 11.77
C ARG A 105 -17.38 37.34 11.54
N LYS A 106 -16.55 37.86 10.62
CA LYS A 106 -16.52 39.28 10.25
C LYS A 106 -17.83 39.76 9.65
N THR A 107 -18.45 38.97 8.76
CA THR A 107 -19.71 39.33 8.11
C THR A 107 -20.87 39.29 9.11
N LYS A 108 -20.84 38.37 10.07
CA LYS A 108 -21.83 38.31 11.14
C LYS A 108 -21.77 39.53 12.06
N ASP A 109 -20.58 39.97 12.44
CA ASP A 109 -20.39 41.21 13.22
C ASP A 109 -20.97 42.42 12.47
N LYS A 110 -20.69 42.55 11.17
CA LYS A 110 -21.30 43.59 10.32
C LYS A 110 -22.82 43.50 10.27
N TYR A 111 -23.37 42.30 10.11
CA TYR A 111 -24.81 42.06 10.12
C TYR A 111 -25.46 42.49 11.45
N LEU A 112 -24.82 42.19 12.59
CA LEU A 112 -25.31 42.61 13.90
C LEU A 112 -25.29 44.13 14.05
N GLN A 113 -24.22 44.79 13.59
CA GLN A 113 -24.10 46.25 13.59
C GLN A 113 -25.16 46.89 12.69
N SER A 114 -25.34 46.40 11.46
CA SER A 114 -26.35 46.95 10.54
C SER A 114 -27.77 46.69 11.02
N LYS A 115 -28.04 45.55 11.67
CA LYS A 115 -29.31 45.29 12.36
C LYS A 115 -29.59 46.30 13.47
N ASP A 116 -28.59 46.63 14.29
CA ASP A 116 -28.74 47.62 15.36
C ASP A 116 -28.97 49.04 14.79
N LEU A 117 -28.29 49.39 13.69
CA LEU A 117 -28.54 50.65 12.98
C LEU A 117 -29.97 50.73 12.45
N VAL A 118 -30.53 49.66 11.87
CA VAL A 118 -31.94 49.64 11.41
C VAL A 118 -32.89 49.99 12.56
N TYR A 119 -32.62 49.47 13.76
CA TYR A 119 -33.42 49.78 14.94
C TYR A 119 -33.30 51.26 15.35
N ARG A 120 -32.08 51.81 15.38
CA ARG A 120 -31.80 53.20 15.75
C ARG A 120 -32.40 54.22 14.77
N TYR A 121 -32.32 53.95 13.47
CA TYR A 121 -32.74 54.87 12.41
C TYR A 121 -34.20 54.69 11.99
N ARG A 122 -35.03 53.93 12.73
CA ARG A 122 -36.41 53.57 12.34
C ARG A 122 -37.37 54.74 12.06
N HIS A 123 -37.02 55.95 12.51
CA HIS A 123 -37.79 57.18 12.32
C HIS A 123 -36.97 58.28 11.64
N ASP A 124 -35.78 57.95 11.14
CA ASP A 124 -34.85 58.88 10.51
C ASP A 124 -35.02 58.86 8.97
N GLU A 125 -34.67 59.96 8.30
CA GLU A 125 -34.71 60.05 6.84
C GLU A 125 -33.78 59.03 6.14
N ASN A 126 -32.71 58.63 6.82
CA ASN A 126 -31.73 57.65 6.31
C ASN A 126 -32.17 56.19 6.49
N TYR A 127 -33.36 55.92 7.05
CA TYR A 127 -33.86 54.57 7.32
C TYR A 127 -33.75 53.64 6.11
N ASN A 128 -34.16 54.11 4.92
CA ASN A 128 -34.16 53.30 3.70
C ASN A 128 -32.75 52.89 3.26
N ILE A 129 -31.74 53.73 3.52
CA ILE A 129 -30.34 53.44 3.22
C ILE A 129 -29.85 52.34 4.16
N VAL A 130 -30.04 52.54 5.47
CA VAL A 130 -29.63 51.57 6.49
C VAL A 130 -30.33 50.21 6.31
N LEU A 131 -31.61 50.20 5.95
CA LEU A 131 -32.36 48.98 5.66
C LEU A 131 -31.79 48.23 4.45
N ARG A 132 -31.36 48.94 3.41
CA ARG A 132 -30.73 48.34 2.23
C ARG A 132 -29.41 47.67 2.61
N ASP A 133 -28.59 48.35 3.41
CA ASP A 133 -27.28 47.85 3.82
C ASP A 133 -27.44 46.60 4.72
N PHE A 134 -28.39 46.62 5.66
CA PHE A 134 -28.76 45.44 6.45
C PHE A 134 -29.19 44.24 5.58
N LYS A 135 -30.02 44.47 4.55
CA LYS A 135 -30.43 43.40 3.62
C LYS A 135 -29.23 42.83 2.87
N ALA A 136 -28.31 43.68 2.41
CA ALA A 136 -27.10 43.26 1.72
C ALA A 136 -26.21 42.40 2.63
N ASP A 137 -25.98 42.83 3.87
CA ASP A 137 -25.20 42.07 4.85
C ASP A 137 -25.85 40.71 5.18
N SER A 138 -27.18 40.69 5.34
CA SER A 138 -27.95 39.48 5.61
C SER A 138 -27.84 38.46 4.46
N ILE A 139 -27.94 38.91 3.21
CA ILE A 139 -27.77 38.05 2.03
C ILE A 139 -26.35 37.49 1.99
N LYS A 140 -25.34 38.34 2.20
CA LYS A 140 -23.94 37.92 2.20
C LYS A 140 -23.66 36.87 3.27
N LEU A 141 -24.13 37.08 4.50
CA LEU A 141 -23.99 36.11 5.59
C LEU A 141 -24.67 34.78 5.25
N SER A 142 -25.88 34.83 4.70
CA SER A 142 -26.61 33.62 4.28
C SER A 142 -25.85 32.84 3.21
N GLN A 143 -25.22 33.53 2.26
CA GLN A 143 -24.45 32.88 1.21
C GLN A 143 -23.20 32.18 1.77
N LEU A 144 -22.42 32.86 2.61
CA LEU A 144 -21.22 32.26 3.23
C LEU A 144 -21.57 31.05 4.09
N ASN A 145 -22.70 31.11 4.80
CA ASN A 145 -23.21 29.99 5.59
C ASN A 145 -23.56 28.78 4.70
N LEU A 146 -24.19 29.00 3.55
CA LEU A 146 -24.45 27.91 2.60
C LEU A 146 -23.15 27.36 2.00
N ASP A 147 -22.20 28.23 1.67
CA ASP A 147 -20.93 27.84 1.07
C ASP A 147 -20.12 26.92 1.99
N ILE A 148 -20.08 27.20 3.31
CA ILE A 148 -19.33 26.37 4.27
C ILE A 148 -19.99 25.01 4.50
N GLU A 149 -21.33 24.95 4.60
CA GLU A 149 -22.07 23.69 4.79
C GLU A 149 -21.92 22.77 3.57
N ASN A 150 -22.05 23.35 2.37
CA ASN A 150 -21.90 22.62 1.11
C ASN A 150 -20.48 22.09 0.91
N LYS A 151 -19.46 22.84 1.34
CA LYS A 151 -18.06 22.49 1.10
C LYS A 151 -17.48 21.50 2.11
N TYR A 152 -17.90 21.56 3.38
CA TYR A 152 -17.22 20.81 4.46
C TYR A 152 -18.11 19.82 5.22
N SER A 153 -19.33 19.56 4.75
CA SER A 153 -20.26 18.61 5.41
C SER A 153 -20.46 18.89 6.90
N ILE A 154 -20.49 20.18 7.26
CA ILE A 154 -20.77 20.66 8.61
C ILE A 154 -22.19 21.22 8.67
N SER A 155 -22.74 21.31 9.88
CA SER A 155 -24.02 21.98 10.16
C SER A 155 -23.77 23.18 11.06
N ILE A 156 -24.03 24.40 10.58
CA ILE A 156 -23.80 25.63 11.35
C ILE A 156 -24.76 25.78 12.54
N LYS A 157 -25.81 24.95 12.60
CA LYS A 157 -26.79 24.95 13.68
C LYS A 157 -26.38 24.03 14.84
N GLU A 158 -25.45 23.12 14.59
CA GLU A 158 -25.03 22.10 15.55
C GLU A 158 -23.74 22.49 16.26
N ILE A 159 -23.61 22.08 17.52
CA ILE A 159 -22.37 22.19 18.28
C ILE A 159 -21.41 21.10 17.75
N PRO A 160 -20.12 21.41 17.51
CA PRO A 160 -19.39 22.62 17.90
C PRO A 160 -19.42 23.75 16.88
N TRP A 161 -19.87 23.52 15.65
CA TRP A 161 -19.71 24.44 14.52
C TRP A 161 -20.46 25.77 14.70
N GLY A 162 -21.69 25.72 15.20
CA GLY A 162 -22.46 26.92 15.51
C GLY A 162 -21.71 27.82 16.50
N SER A 163 -21.22 27.24 17.60
CA SER A 163 -20.43 27.98 18.60
C SER A 163 -19.07 28.46 18.07
N PHE A 164 -18.44 27.69 17.18
CA PHE A 164 -17.18 28.07 16.56
C PHE A 164 -17.34 29.25 15.59
N LEU A 165 -18.42 29.31 14.83
CA LEU A 165 -18.68 30.40 13.88
C LEU A 165 -19.36 31.60 14.56
N ASP A 166 -20.05 31.38 15.68
CA ASP A 166 -20.76 32.39 16.47
C ASP A 166 -19.87 32.99 17.57
N VAL A 167 -18.92 33.82 17.17
CA VAL A 167 -18.08 34.58 18.11
C VAL A 167 -18.44 36.06 18.00
N GLU A 168 -18.88 36.66 19.11
CA GLU A 168 -19.04 38.10 19.21
C GLU A 168 -17.65 38.76 19.13
N TYR A 169 -17.37 39.44 18.01
CA TYR A 169 -16.04 40.02 17.73
C TYR A 169 -15.61 41.07 18.79
N GLN A 170 -16.58 41.64 19.51
CA GLN A 170 -16.38 42.72 20.49
C GLN A 170 -16.35 42.27 21.96
N THR A 171 -16.91 41.10 22.31
CA THR A 171 -17.22 40.71 23.71
C THR A 171 -16.93 39.25 24.04
N GLY A 172 -16.73 38.38 23.05
CA GLY A 172 -16.39 36.97 23.28
C GLY A 172 -14.90 36.75 23.58
N PRO A 173 -14.51 35.59 24.13
CA PRO A 173 -13.11 35.20 24.16
C PRO A 173 -12.57 35.20 22.73
N GLN A 174 -11.71 36.17 22.42
CA GLN A 174 -11.01 36.27 21.14
C GLN A 174 -10.02 35.12 21.05
N TYR A 175 -10.52 33.95 20.68
CA TYR A 175 -9.64 32.88 20.27
C TYR A 175 -9.02 33.31 18.95
N GLU A 176 -7.71 33.56 18.96
CA GLU A 176 -6.99 33.93 17.74
C GLU A 176 -7.09 32.78 16.74
N LEU A 177 -7.97 32.96 15.76
CA LEU A 177 -8.27 31.94 14.75
C LEU A 177 -7.01 31.53 13.98
N ASN A 178 -6.09 32.49 13.79
CA ASN A 178 -4.79 32.27 13.17
C ASN A 178 -3.88 31.35 14.00
N GLU A 179 -3.83 31.54 15.32
CA GLU A 179 -3.04 30.65 16.20
C GLU A 179 -3.67 29.26 16.28
N PHE A 180 -5.01 29.18 16.23
CA PHE A 180 -5.69 27.89 16.14
C PHE A 180 -5.39 27.16 14.84
N GLU A 181 -5.50 27.86 13.72
CA GLU A 181 -5.19 27.34 12.39
C GLU A 181 -3.78 26.75 12.38
N LYS A 182 -2.78 27.51 12.84
CA LYS A 182 -1.40 27.03 12.95
C LYS A 182 -1.30 25.78 13.81
N THR A 183 -1.99 25.75 14.95
CA THR A 183 -2.00 24.60 15.86
C THR A 183 -2.58 23.36 15.20
N ILE A 184 -3.75 23.48 14.55
CA ILE A 184 -4.40 22.37 13.85
C ILE A 184 -3.55 21.88 12.68
N ILE A 185 -3.02 22.78 11.86
CA ILE A 185 -2.13 22.42 10.75
C ILE A 185 -0.89 21.71 11.27
N GLN A 186 -0.31 22.15 12.38
CA GLN A 186 0.86 21.50 12.97
C GLN A 186 0.54 20.09 13.47
N ILE A 187 -0.61 19.89 14.14
CA ILE A 187 -1.08 18.57 14.58
C ILE A 187 -1.20 17.65 13.36
N CYS A 188 -1.87 18.09 12.30
CA CYS A 188 -2.01 17.32 11.06
C CYS A 188 -0.66 16.99 10.41
N ARG A 189 0.24 17.98 10.31
CA ARG A 189 1.60 17.78 9.76
C ARG A 189 2.40 16.75 10.54
N ASN A 190 2.33 16.76 11.86
CA ASN A 190 3.00 15.77 12.70
C ASN A 190 2.47 14.36 12.41
N ARG A 191 1.14 14.19 12.29
CA ARG A 191 0.54 12.88 11.95
C ARG A 191 0.92 12.42 10.54
N TRP A 192 0.89 13.31 9.54
CA TRP A 192 1.31 12.97 8.18
C TRP A 192 2.80 12.70 8.04
N ALA A 193 3.64 13.28 8.91
CA ALA A 193 5.07 13.01 8.96
C ALA A 193 5.34 11.58 9.46
N GLU A 194 4.66 11.16 10.53
CA GLU A 194 4.70 9.77 11.03
C GLU A 194 4.21 8.77 9.96
N GLY A 195 3.19 9.16 9.18
CA GLY A 195 2.69 8.39 8.06
C GLY A 195 1.44 7.60 8.43
N ILE A 196 0.47 7.65 7.52
CA ILE A 196 -0.86 7.08 7.70
C ILE A 196 -1.18 6.21 6.50
N TYR A 197 -1.54 4.95 6.73
CA TYR A 197 -2.05 4.06 5.70
C TYR A 197 -3.42 4.52 5.23
N ASP A 198 -3.67 4.38 3.94
CA ASP A 198 -4.98 4.63 3.32
C ASP A 198 -5.97 3.48 3.52
N ILE A 199 -5.52 2.38 4.13
CA ILE A 199 -6.32 1.21 4.52
C ILE A 199 -6.18 0.95 6.03
N PRO A 200 -7.16 0.27 6.65
CA PRO A 200 -7.06 -0.21 8.02
C PRO A 200 -5.83 -1.09 8.20
N LYS A 201 -5.14 -0.96 9.34
CA LYS A 201 -3.93 -1.75 9.61
C LYS A 201 -4.22 -3.26 9.67
N MET A 202 -5.42 -3.63 10.12
CA MET A 202 -5.87 -5.03 10.17
C MET A 202 -5.97 -5.71 8.80
N ASP A 203 -6.05 -4.93 7.72
CA ASP A 203 -6.11 -5.45 6.35
C ASP A 203 -4.71 -5.69 5.75
N ILE A 204 -3.65 -5.24 6.45
CA ILE A 204 -2.26 -5.47 6.05
C ILE A 204 -1.78 -6.79 6.65
N ILE A 205 -1.81 -7.84 5.83
CA ILE A 205 -1.39 -9.20 6.22
C ILE A 205 0.13 -9.26 6.44
N SER A 206 0.88 -8.45 5.71
CA SER A 206 2.34 -8.44 5.73
C SER A 206 2.92 -7.94 7.05
N ASP A 207 3.97 -8.58 7.54
CA ASP A 207 4.73 -8.13 8.73
C ASP A 207 5.52 -6.84 8.44
N LYS A 208 5.89 -6.65 7.18
CA LYS A 208 6.63 -5.48 6.68
C LYS A 208 5.87 -4.77 5.59
N THR A 209 6.10 -3.47 5.48
CA THR A 209 5.59 -2.63 4.40
C THR A 209 6.74 -1.97 3.66
N MET A 210 6.57 -1.82 2.36
CA MET A 210 7.50 -1.14 1.47
C MET A 210 6.92 0.21 1.07
N ILE A 211 7.59 1.29 1.44
CA ILE A 211 7.13 2.66 1.22
C ILE A 211 7.96 3.33 0.12
N HIS A 212 7.32 3.63 -1.01
CA HIS A 212 7.89 4.43 -2.09
C HIS A 212 7.82 5.92 -1.75
N GLN A 213 8.95 6.49 -1.32
CA GLN A 213 9.06 7.90 -0.94
C GLN A 213 10.19 8.67 -1.65
N GLY A 214 10.57 8.24 -2.84
CA GLY A 214 11.62 8.86 -3.64
C GLY A 214 12.19 7.90 -4.67
N LYS A 215 13.52 7.88 -4.80
CA LYS A 215 14.22 6.99 -5.74
C LYS A 215 14.36 5.54 -5.23
N VAL A 216 14.41 5.36 -3.91
CA VAL A 216 14.60 4.05 -3.27
C VAL A 216 13.44 3.79 -2.32
N PRO A 217 12.73 2.65 -2.43
CA PRO A 217 11.71 2.26 -1.47
C PRO A 217 12.34 1.94 -0.11
N VAL A 218 11.63 2.28 0.95
CA VAL A 218 12.05 1.96 2.33
C VAL A 218 11.22 0.79 2.84
N LEU A 219 11.89 -0.25 3.33
CA LEU A 219 11.26 -1.36 4.01
C LEU A 219 11.17 -1.04 5.50
N ALA A 220 9.98 -1.15 6.08
CA ALA A 220 9.69 -0.84 7.47
C ALA A 220 8.75 -1.90 8.06
N ASN A 221 8.67 -1.98 9.39
CA ASN A 221 7.67 -2.85 10.01
C ASN A 221 6.28 -2.23 9.86
N THR A 222 5.26 -3.07 9.68
CA THR A 222 3.87 -2.60 9.54
C THR A 222 3.42 -1.77 10.76
N ASP A 223 3.99 -2.04 11.92
CA ASP A 223 3.70 -1.36 13.19
C ASP A 223 4.27 0.06 13.35
N GLU A 224 5.21 0.46 12.49
CA GLU A 224 5.84 1.79 12.56
C GLU A 224 4.93 2.92 12.06
N TYR A 225 3.87 2.58 11.32
CA TYR A 225 2.90 3.52 10.78
C TYR A 225 1.51 3.30 11.38
N HIS A 226 0.63 4.26 11.13
CA HIS A 226 -0.71 4.29 11.69
C HIS A 226 -1.76 4.14 10.61
N ASP A 227 -2.92 3.57 10.95
CA ASP A 227 -4.12 3.79 10.15
C ASP A 227 -4.81 5.09 10.58
N LEU A 228 -5.88 5.46 9.88
CA LEU A 228 -6.60 6.71 10.14
C LEU A 228 -7.17 6.78 11.57
N GLU A 229 -7.69 5.67 12.09
CA GLU A 229 -8.29 5.61 13.42
C GLU A 229 -7.24 5.77 14.53
N SER A 230 -6.13 5.03 14.44
CA SER A 230 -5.04 5.14 15.41
C SER A 230 -4.35 6.51 15.34
N ALA A 231 -4.21 7.09 14.14
CA ALA A 231 -3.70 8.44 13.97
C ALA A 231 -4.60 9.49 14.62
N TRP A 232 -5.93 9.33 14.53
CA TRP A 232 -6.91 10.20 15.17
C TRP A 232 -6.85 10.13 16.70
N ILE A 233 -6.79 8.92 17.27
CA ILE A 233 -6.70 8.73 18.73
C ILE A 233 -5.45 9.42 19.30
N ARG A 234 -4.33 9.39 18.57
CA ARG A 234 -3.07 10.05 18.98
C ARG A 234 -3.07 11.57 18.83
N ALA A 235 -3.99 12.12 18.03
CA ALA A 235 -4.11 13.56 17.84
C ALA A 235 -4.95 14.24 18.94
N LYS A 236 -5.64 13.45 19.76
CA LYS A 236 -6.47 13.91 20.88
C LYS A 236 -5.62 14.17 22.12
#